data_AF-A0A831WQ72-F1
#
_entry.id   AF-A0A831WQ72-F1
#
_cell.length_a   1.000
_cell.length_b   1.000
_cell.length_c   1.000
_cell.angle_alpha   90.00
_cell.angle_beta   90.00
_cell.angle_gamma   90.00
#
_symmetry.space_group_name_H-M   'P 1'
#
loop_
_entity.id
_entity.type
_entity.pdbx_description
1 polymer ?
#
loop_
_entity_poly.entity_id
_entity_poly.type
_entity_poly.pdbx_seq_one_letter_code
_entity_poly.pdbx_strand_id
1 'polypeptide(L)'
;MLEKLLKQYLKNLTNTFQRGDAREESYYTNLEELIKNIAVILKVNNIDVTILPKKTEAGNPDFRIWDGKNHITGYIEAKDPSVSNLDYIEGTEQLKRYCSTFPNVILTNLYEFRLYRDGQRIAQVMIGRPMIGRQLRTPPPVENSGQFKDLFESFFSFSLPKVRSARSLAVELAKRTRFLRDEVIAVEMEEEGTKGQKQIIGFYETFKKYLIRTLTEKQFADLYAQTITYGLFAARTRANGEFNRRLAFDYIPNTIGILRDVFRFISLEDPPKSLQIIVEDIAELLHVTDVKKILHEYHSTGKGKDPIIHFYETFLSTYDPEIRERRGVYYTPEAVVGYIVRSIHSILKTHFGLSDGLASPEVKLLDPAGGTLTFPAAAINLAAKEYIKKYGEGGLHHWIKKHILPDFYAFELMMAPYAIGHLKIGFILDELN
;
A
#
# COMPACT_ATOMS: atom_id res chain seq x y z
N MET A 1 -22.51 33.53 7.24
CA MET A 1 -22.91 32.14 6.89
C MET A 1 -22.23 31.13 7.80
N LEU A 2 -20.89 31.16 7.93
CA LEU A 2 -20.12 30.25 8.79
C LEU A 2 -20.54 30.26 10.27
N GLU A 3 -20.70 31.44 10.89
CA GLU A 3 -21.14 31.50 12.30
C GLU A 3 -22.52 30.86 12.52
N LYS A 4 -23.43 30.97 11.55
CA LYS A 4 -24.76 30.35 11.63
C LYS A 4 -24.63 28.82 11.57
N LEU A 5 -23.74 28.31 10.71
CA LEU A 5 -23.43 26.88 10.64
C LEU A 5 -22.86 26.37 11.97
N LEU A 6 -21.86 27.05 12.54
CA LEU A 6 -21.26 26.66 13.81
C LEU A 6 -22.25 26.74 14.98
N LYS A 7 -23.10 27.78 15.03
CA LYS A 7 -24.19 27.87 16.03
C LYS A 7 -25.13 26.67 15.94
N GLN A 8 -25.50 26.27 14.72
CA GLN A 8 -26.37 25.11 14.51
C GLN A 8 -25.67 23.80 14.89
N TYR A 9 -24.39 23.65 14.52
CA TYR A 9 -23.59 22.47 14.86
C TYR A 9 -23.46 22.29 16.38
N LEU A 10 -23.07 23.34 17.11
CA LEU A 10 -22.96 23.30 18.58
C LEU A 10 -24.32 23.02 19.26
N LYS A 11 -25.42 23.51 18.67
CA LYS A 11 -26.78 23.18 19.11
C LYS A 11 -27.08 21.70 18.89
N ASN A 12 -26.75 21.14 17.74
CA ASN A 12 -26.93 19.72 17.45
C ASN A 12 -26.10 18.83 18.39
N LEU A 13 -24.84 19.19 18.66
CA LEU A 13 -23.99 18.48 19.65
C LEU A 13 -24.66 18.47 21.04
N THR A 14 -25.17 19.61 21.48
CA THR A 14 -25.84 19.73 22.79
C THR A 14 -27.11 18.87 22.83
N ASN A 15 -27.90 18.87 21.75
CA ASN A 15 -29.10 18.06 21.65
C ASN A 15 -28.77 16.55 21.70
N THR A 16 -27.73 16.11 20.99
CA THR A 16 -27.25 14.72 21.05
C THR A 16 -26.84 14.36 22.48
N PHE A 17 -26.07 15.20 23.15
CA PHE A 17 -25.66 14.99 24.54
C PHE A 17 -26.85 14.89 25.50
N GLN A 18 -27.87 15.74 25.33
CA GLN A 18 -29.06 15.77 26.18
C GLN A 18 -29.94 14.52 26.09
N ARG A 19 -29.81 13.70 25.03
CA ARG A 19 -30.56 12.42 24.92
C ARG A 19 -30.17 11.43 26.02
N GLY A 20 -28.96 11.56 26.57
CA GLY A 20 -28.50 10.79 27.74
C GLY A 20 -27.97 9.38 27.44
N ASP A 21 -28.14 8.89 26.21
CA ASP A 21 -27.66 7.60 25.71
C ASP A 21 -26.60 7.75 24.59
N ALA A 22 -26.14 8.98 24.34
CA ALA A 22 -25.20 9.28 23.27
C ALA A 22 -23.82 8.64 23.52
N ARG A 23 -23.35 7.88 22.52
CA ARG A 23 -21.97 7.41 22.41
C ARG A 23 -21.20 8.30 21.44
N GLU A 24 -19.89 8.10 21.35
CA GLU A 24 -19.04 8.85 20.42
C GLU A 24 -19.58 8.85 18.97
N GLU A 25 -20.00 7.68 18.48
CA GLU A 25 -20.59 7.48 17.15
C GLU A 25 -21.87 8.29 16.93
N SER A 26 -22.62 8.60 17.99
CA SER A 26 -23.86 9.39 17.92
C SER A 26 -23.62 10.82 17.45
N TYR A 27 -22.36 11.28 17.50
CA TYR A 27 -21.96 12.60 17.02
C TYR A 27 -21.38 12.59 15.61
N TYR A 28 -21.11 11.41 15.02
CA TYR A 28 -20.43 11.34 13.72
C TYR A 28 -21.25 11.95 12.59
N THR A 29 -22.57 11.77 12.59
CA THR A 29 -23.47 12.42 11.63
C THR A 29 -23.39 13.95 11.74
N ASN A 30 -23.29 14.49 12.95
CA ASN A 30 -23.15 15.94 13.14
C ASN A 30 -21.82 16.45 12.55
N LEU A 31 -20.73 15.71 12.76
CA LEU A 31 -19.41 16.06 12.24
C LEU A 31 -19.35 15.93 10.70
N GLU A 32 -19.93 14.86 10.15
CA GLU A 32 -20.08 14.66 8.71
C GLU A 32 -20.83 15.82 8.05
N GLU A 33 -21.98 16.21 8.60
CA GLU A 33 -22.75 17.36 8.13
C GLU A 33 -21.95 18.66 8.22
N LEU A 34 -21.20 18.87 9.32
CA LEU A 34 -20.34 20.05 9.45
C LEU A 34 -19.29 20.09 8.33
N ILE A 35 -18.59 18.99 8.08
CA ILE A 35 -17.55 18.86 7.05
C ILE A 35 -18.11 19.12 5.65
N LYS A 36 -19.26 18.52 5.31
CA LYS A 36 -19.93 18.73 4.03
C LYS A 36 -20.36 20.19 3.85
N ASN A 37 -20.92 20.82 4.89
CA ASN A 37 -21.36 22.20 4.82
C ASN A 37 -20.20 23.20 4.76
N ILE A 38 -19.10 22.96 5.47
CA ILE A 38 -17.90 23.82 5.38
C ILE A 38 -17.26 23.70 4.00
N ALA A 39 -17.22 22.50 3.39
CA ALA A 39 -16.77 22.32 2.02
C ALA A 39 -17.59 23.17 1.03
N VAL A 40 -18.91 23.20 1.17
CA VAL A 40 -19.80 24.05 0.35
C VAL A 40 -19.50 25.53 0.55
N ILE A 41 -19.32 25.99 1.80
CA ILE A 41 -18.99 27.39 2.10
C ILE A 41 -17.64 27.78 1.46
N LEU A 42 -16.67 26.87 1.50
CA LEU A 42 -15.33 27.05 0.94
C LEU A 42 -15.27 26.80 -0.57
N LYS A 43 -16.41 26.48 -1.21
CA LYS A 43 -16.52 26.16 -2.64
C LYS A 43 -15.60 25.03 -3.09
N VAL A 44 -15.35 24.07 -2.20
CA VAL A 44 -14.59 22.87 -2.54
C VAL A 44 -15.54 21.88 -3.20
N ASN A 45 -15.28 21.57 -4.46
CA ASN A 45 -16.07 20.63 -5.24
C ASN A 45 -15.55 19.21 -5.01
N ASN A 46 -16.43 18.21 -5.21
CA ASN A 46 -16.09 16.79 -5.15
C ASN A 46 -15.47 16.41 -3.79
N ILE A 47 -16.27 16.51 -2.72
CA ILE A 47 -15.91 15.94 -1.42
C ILE A 47 -16.93 14.88 -1.05
N ASP A 48 -16.41 13.72 -0.69
CA ASP A 48 -17.11 12.63 -0.05
C ASP A 48 -16.52 12.42 1.35
N VAL A 49 -17.40 12.08 2.30
CA VAL A 49 -17.06 11.82 3.69
C VAL A 49 -17.51 10.41 3.99
N THR A 50 -16.55 9.53 4.27
CA THR A 50 -16.84 8.15 4.67
C THR A 50 -16.57 8.02 6.17
N ILE A 51 -17.62 7.70 6.94
CA ILE A 51 -17.50 7.27 8.33
C ILE A 51 -17.02 5.82 8.32
N LEU A 52 -15.95 5.54 9.06
CA LEU A 52 -15.32 4.25 9.13
C LEU A 52 -15.77 3.52 10.40
N PRO A 53 -16.07 2.20 10.30
CA PRO A 53 -16.56 1.45 11.44
C PRO A 53 -15.47 1.35 12.52
N LYS A 54 -15.82 1.73 13.74
CA LYS A 54 -14.95 1.65 14.91
C LYS A 54 -15.16 0.31 15.60
N LYS A 55 -14.28 -0.65 15.31
CA LYS A 55 -14.34 -1.98 15.92
C LYS A 55 -13.42 -2.12 17.13
N THR A 56 -12.23 -1.52 17.05
CA THR A 56 -11.21 -1.50 18.10
C THR A 56 -10.49 -0.13 18.13
N GLU A 57 -9.57 0.07 19.08
CA GLU A 57 -8.64 1.22 19.06
C GLU A 57 -7.56 1.09 17.97
N ALA A 58 -7.46 -0.08 17.33
CA ALA A 58 -6.58 -0.36 16.20
C ALA A 58 -7.37 -0.28 14.88
N GLY A 59 -6.66 -0.03 13.78
CA GLY A 59 -7.29 0.17 12.46
C GLY A 59 -7.38 1.63 12.04
N ASN A 60 -8.23 1.90 11.06
CA ASN A 60 -8.26 3.20 10.36
C ASN A 60 -8.80 4.33 11.26
N PRO A 61 -8.46 5.60 10.95
CA PRO A 61 -9.12 6.76 11.56
C PRO A 61 -10.64 6.74 11.34
N ASP A 62 -11.40 7.43 12.19
CA ASP A 62 -12.87 7.40 12.16
C ASP A 62 -13.50 7.95 10.87
N PHE A 63 -12.84 8.91 10.21
CA PHE A 63 -13.32 9.48 8.95
C PHE A 63 -12.23 9.50 7.89
N ARG A 64 -12.66 9.26 6.65
CA ARG A 64 -11.88 9.55 5.44
C ARG A 64 -12.58 10.61 4.61
N ILE A 65 -11.81 11.62 4.22
CA ILE A 65 -12.24 12.72 3.34
C ILE A 65 -11.53 12.58 2.01
N TRP A 66 -12.28 12.54 0.92
CA TRP A 66 -11.77 12.20 -0.41
C TRP A 66 -12.69 12.72 -1.52
N ASP A 67 -12.32 12.56 -2.78
CA ASP A 67 -13.08 13.08 -3.94
C ASP A 67 -14.17 12.14 -4.47
N GLY A 68 -14.38 10.99 -3.82
CA GLY A 68 -15.28 9.94 -4.29
C GLY A 68 -14.73 9.10 -5.43
N LYS A 69 -13.51 9.38 -5.90
CA LYS A 69 -12.83 8.64 -6.97
C LYS A 69 -11.51 8.07 -6.49
N ASN A 70 -10.45 8.87 -6.50
CA ASN A 70 -9.08 8.42 -6.25
C ASN A 70 -8.32 9.35 -5.29
N HIS A 71 -8.73 10.61 -5.14
CA HIS A 71 -7.98 11.62 -4.40
C HIS A 71 -8.37 11.66 -2.92
N ILE A 72 -7.46 11.33 -2.01
CA ILE A 72 -7.67 11.41 -0.57
C ILE A 72 -7.19 12.77 -0.08
N THR A 73 -8.13 13.54 0.44
CA THR A 73 -7.82 14.81 1.10
C THR A 73 -7.18 14.57 2.44
N GLY A 74 -7.71 13.67 3.26
CA GLY A 74 -7.14 13.37 4.57
C GLY A 74 -8.07 12.56 5.46
N TYR A 75 -7.66 12.41 6.70
CA TYR A 75 -8.35 11.61 7.69
C TYR A 75 -8.72 12.44 8.92
N ILE A 76 -9.75 12.02 9.63
CA ILE A 76 -10.15 12.66 10.89
C ILE A 76 -10.33 11.58 11.94
N GLU A 77 -9.67 11.75 13.08
CA GLU A 77 -9.91 10.98 14.30
C GLU A 77 -10.76 11.83 15.24
N ALA A 78 -11.94 11.31 15.60
CA ALA A 78 -12.85 11.96 16.51
C ALA A 78 -12.81 11.26 17.86
N LYS A 79 -12.79 12.04 18.94
CA LYS A 79 -12.94 11.55 20.30
C LYS A 79 -14.26 12.02 20.87
N ASP A 80 -14.76 11.26 21.85
CA ASP A 80 -15.95 11.64 22.57
C ASP A 80 -15.83 13.10 23.09
N PRO A 81 -16.89 13.92 22.96
CA PRO A 81 -16.86 15.31 23.43
C PRO A 81 -16.62 15.45 24.94
N SER A 82 -16.66 14.34 25.69
CA SER A 82 -16.26 14.30 27.09
C SER A 82 -14.75 14.42 27.32
N VAL A 83 -13.93 14.10 26.32
CA VAL A 83 -12.47 14.21 26.35
C VAL A 83 -12.07 15.67 26.27
N SER A 84 -11.80 16.28 27.43
CA SER A 84 -11.48 17.71 27.54
C SER A 84 -10.03 18.04 27.22
N ASN A 85 -9.11 17.07 27.30
CA ASN A 85 -7.69 17.29 27.07
C ASN A 85 -7.19 16.45 25.89
N LEU A 86 -7.08 17.08 24.73
CA LEU A 86 -6.53 16.45 23.53
C LEU A 86 -4.99 16.26 23.60
N ASP A 87 -4.28 16.93 24.52
CA ASP A 87 -2.83 16.76 24.66
C ASP A 87 -2.46 15.34 25.11
N TYR A 88 -3.32 14.69 25.91
CA TYR A 88 -3.13 13.28 26.26
C TYR A 88 -3.28 12.38 25.03
N ILE A 89 -4.26 12.68 24.17
CA ILE A 89 -4.52 11.92 22.94
C ILE A 89 -3.36 12.07 21.95
N GLU A 90 -2.74 13.25 21.84
CA GLU A 90 -1.48 13.46 21.09
C GLU A 90 -0.34 12.54 21.54
N GLY A 91 -0.31 12.20 22.83
CA GLY A 91 0.67 11.29 23.40
C GLY A 91 0.46 9.82 23.04
N THR A 92 -0.75 9.42 22.64
CA THR A 92 -1.12 8.02 22.40
C THR A 92 -0.39 7.43 21.19
N GLU A 93 -0.12 6.12 21.24
CA GLU A 93 0.47 5.40 20.12
C GLU A 93 -0.44 5.41 18.89
N GLN A 94 -1.76 5.34 19.10
CA GLN A 94 -2.77 5.40 18.04
C GLN A 94 -2.62 6.68 17.18
N LEU A 95 -2.64 7.85 17.80
CA LEU A 95 -2.57 9.10 17.04
C LEU A 95 -1.18 9.34 16.44
N LYS A 96 -0.11 9.02 17.17
CA LYS A 96 1.27 9.08 16.64
C LYS A 96 1.39 8.24 15.37
N ARG A 97 0.82 7.04 15.38
CA ARG A 97 0.78 6.15 14.22
C ARG A 97 0.01 6.76 13.06
N TYR A 98 -1.21 7.29 13.28
CA TYR A 98 -1.98 7.96 12.22
C TYR A 98 -1.23 9.15 11.62
N CYS A 99 -0.68 10.03 12.44
CA CYS A 99 0.10 11.19 11.99
C CYS A 99 1.42 10.80 11.30
N SER A 100 1.98 9.63 11.61
CA SER A 100 3.18 9.11 10.92
C SER A 100 2.88 8.46 9.57
N THR A 101 1.69 7.86 9.42
CA THR A 101 1.24 7.14 8.22
C THR A 101 0.57 8.05 7.22
N PHE A 102 -0.36 8.89 7.68
CA PHE A 102 -1.17 9.74 6.83
C PHE A 102 -0.67 11.19 6.90
N PRO A 103 -0.42 11.83 5.74
CA PRO A 103 0.20 13.15 5.69
C PRO A 103 -0.77 14.29 6.05
N ASN A 104 -2.07 14.02 6.13
CA ASN A 104 -3.08 15.00 6.48
C ASN A 104 -4.13 14.41 7.43
N VAL A 105 -4.07 14.80 8.70
CA VAL A 105 -4.93 14.27 9.77
C VAL A 105 -5.51 15.40 10.60
N ILE A 106 -6.79 15.32 10.93
CA ILE A 106 -7.41 16.15 11.98
C ILE A 106 -7.68 15.28 13.22
N LEU A 107 -7.30 15.77 14.39
CA LEU A 107 -7.82 15.28 15.68
C LEU A 107 -8.89 16.23 16.17
N THR A 108 -10.02 15.69 16.64
CA THR A 108 -11.06 16.52 17.25
C THR A 108 -11.80 15.84 18.39
N ASN A 109 -12.21 16.62 19.40
CA ASN A 109 -13.24 16.23 20.37
C ASN A 109 -14.59 16.90 20.06
N LEU A 110 -14.82 17.27 18.79
CA LEU A 110 -15.98 17.99 18.26
C LEU A 110 -16.06 19.48 18.61
N TYR A 111 -15.27 19.96 19.57
CA TYR A 111 -15.20 21.38 19.95
C TYR A 111 -13.86 22.01 19.60
N GLU A 112 -12.79 21.24 19.75
CA GLU A 112 -11.43 21.59 19.39
C GLU A 112 -10.98 20.75 18.19
N PHE A 113 -10.31 21.38 17.23
CA PHE A 113 -9.82 20.78 16.01
C PHE A 113 -8.33 21.06 15.89
N ARG A 114 -7.52 20.03 15.70
CA ARG A 114 -6.07 20.11 15.52
C ARG A 114 -5.71 19.49 14.18
N LEU A 115 -5.07 20.26 13.32
CA LEU A 115 -4.62 19.83 12.00
C LEU A 115 -3.15 19.45 12.05
N TYR A 116 -2.84 18.23 11.62
CA TYR A 116 -1.47 17.74 11.46
C TYR A 116 -1.16 17.57 9.98
N ARG A 117 0.01 18.05 9.57
CA ARG A 117 0.61 17.80 8.26
C ARG A 117 1.96 17.12 8.44
N ASP A 118 2.13 15.98 7.79
CA ASP A 118 3.38 15.21 7.82
C ASP A 118 3.91 14.97 9.25
N GLY A 119 3.00 14.66 10.17
CA GLY A 119 3.30 14.42 11.59
C GLY A 119 3.40 15.67 12.47
N GLN A 120 3.35 16.87 11.91
CA GLN A 120 3.48 18.13 12.65
C GLN A 120 2.15 18.86 12.79
N ARG A 121 1.83 19.34 13.99
CA ARG A 121 0.64 20.17 14.23
C ARG A 121 0.85 21.55 13.61
N ILE A 122 0.02 21.91 12.63
CA ILE A 122 0.13 23.19 11.91
C ILE A 122 -0.99 24.18 12.25
N ALA A 123 -2.13 23.70 12.75
CA ALA A 123 -3.23 24.56 13.20
C ALA A 123 -4.00 23.92 14.36
N GLN A 124 -4.57 24.76 15.20
CA GLN A 124 -5.43 24.38 16.32
C GLN A 124 -6.48 25.46 16.51
N VAL A 125 -7.74 25.05 16.70
CA VAL A 125 -8.86 25.97 16.92
C VAL A 125 -9.90 25.33 17.83
N MET A 126 -10.46 26.13 18.74
CA MET A 126 -11.61 25.75 19.55
C MET A 126 -12.81 26.61 19.13
N ILE A 127 -13.90 25.97 18.70
CA ILE A 127 -15.10 26.65 18.17
C ILE A 127 -16.18 26.90 19.22
N GLY A 128 -16.02 26.36 20.42
CA GLY A 128 -16.90 26.57 21.56
C GLY A 128 -16.41 25.79 22.78
N ARG A 129 -16.75 26.25 23.99
CA ARG A 129 -16.27 25.62 25.23
C ARG A 129 -17.11 24.39 25.60
N PRO A 130 -16.51 23.19 25.71
CA PRO A 130 -17.25 21.96 26.04
C PRO A 130 -18.01 22.03 27.37
N MET A 131 -17.48 22.78 28.36
CA MET A 131 -18.11 22.91 29.68
C MET A 131 -19.52 23.50 29.62
N ILE A 132 -19.79 24.45 28.70
CA ILE A 132 -21.10 25.09 28.57
C ILE A 132 -22.12 24.09 28.02
N GLY A 133 -21.74 23.34 26.97
CA GLY A 133 -22.59 22.29 26.39
C GLY A 133 -22.89 21.15 27.37
N ARG A 134 -21.91 20.75 28.18
CA ARG A 134 -22.01 19.58 29.07
C ARG A 134 -22.60 19.88 30.44
N GLN A 135 -22.11 20.92 31.12
CA GLN A 135 -22.52 21.24 32.50
C GLN A 135 -23.78 22.09 32.52
N LEU A 136 -23.85 23.11 31.66
CA LEU A 136 -25.00 24.02 31.60
C LEU A 136 -26.12 23.50 30.67
N ARG A 137 -25.87 22.41 29.92
CA ARG A 137 -26.80 21.81 28.95
C ARG A 137 -27.33 22.83 27.93
N THR A 138 -26.54 23.84 27.60
CA THR A 138 -26.89 24.90 26.65
C THR A 138 -25.84 24.97 25.54
N PRO A 139 -26.23 25.26 24.28
CA PRO A 139 -25.26 25.41 23.20
C PRO A 139 -24.22 26.49 23.53
N PRO A 140 -22.91 26.18 23.49
CA PRO A 140 -21.88 27.19 23.69
C PRO A 140 -21.95 28.30 22.63
N PRO A 141 -21.55 29.54 22.98
CA PRO A 141 -21.34 30.57 21.98
C PRO A 141 -20.23 30.13 21.02
N VAL A 142 -20.37 30.50 19.75
CA VAL A 142 -19.34 30.25 18.74
C VAL A 142 -18.12 31.11 19.04
N GLU A 143 -16.96 30.48 19.04
CA GLU A 143 -15.65 31.12 19.16
C GLU A 143 -14.82 30.84 17.88
N ASN A 144 -13.85 31.70 17.57
CA ASN A 144 -12.80 31.49 16.57
C ASN A 144 -13.28 31.03 15.18
N SER A 145 -14.42 31.52 14.70
CA SER A 145 -15.02 31.12 13.41
C SER A 145 -14.08 31.35 12.22
N GLY A 146 -13.30 32.45 12.23
CA GLY A 146 -12.27 32.74 11.22
C GLY A 146 -11.16 31.70 11.19
N GLN A 147 -10.54 31.39 12.33
CA GLN A 147 -9.48 30.39 12.43
C GLN A 147 -9.97 28.98 12.05
N PHE A 148 -11.23 28.66 12.36
CA PHE A 148 -11.85 27.40 11.95
C PHE A 148 -11.99 27.31 10.42
N LYS A 149 -12.36 28.42 9.78
CA LYS A 149 -12.37 28.53 8.32
C LYS A 149 -10.98 28.27 7.75
N ASP A 150 -9.96 28.95 8.28
CA ASP A 150 -8.58 28.86 7.80
C ASP A 150 -8.01 27.44 7.95
N LEU A 151 -8.35 26.75 9.04
CA LEU A 151 -7.97 25.35 9.28
C LEU A 151 -8.57 24.44 8.20
N PHE A 152 -9.87 24.53 7.93
CA PHE A 152 -10.52 23.69 6.91
C PHE A 152 -10.12 24.08 5.48
N GLU A 153 -9.82 25.36 5.20
CA GLU A 153 -9.21 25.77 3.93
C GLU A 153 -7.86 25.06 3.74
N SER A 154 -7.02 25.03 4.77
CA SER A 154 -5.71 24.33 4.74
C SER A 154 -5.83 22.81 4.66
N PHE A 155 -6.90 22.25 5.24
CA PHE A 155 -7.18 20.82 5.18
C PHE A 155 -7.64 20.41 3.77
N PHE A 156 -8.61 21.10 3.19
CA PHE A 156 -9.15 20.78 1.87
C PHE A 156 -8.22 21.13 0.71
N SER A 157 -7.30 22.10 0.89
CA SER A 157 -6.29 22.41 -0.13
C SER A 157 -5.19 21.36 -0.22
N PHE A 158 -5.20 20.33 0.63
CA PHE A 158 -4.18 19.29 0.61
C PHE A 158 -4.29 18.41 -0.63
N SER A 159 -3.13 18.11 -1.20
CA SER A 159 -2.97 17.01 -2.13
C SER A 159 -1.64 16.32 -1.88
N LEU A 160 -1.58 15.02 -2.16
CA LEU A 160 -0.33 14.28 -2.08
C LEU A 160 0.70 14.94 -3.02
N PRO A 161 1.87 15.36 -2.50
CA PRO A 161 2.89 15.92 -3.35
C PRO A 161 3.37 14.85 -4.32
N LYS A 162 3.60 15.23 -5.59
CA LYS A 162 4.17 14.30 -6.57
C LYS A 162 5.48 13.74 -6.03
N VAL A 163 5.51 12.44 -5.77
CA VAL A 163 6.72 11.75 -5.35
C VAL A 163 7.65 11.65 -6.54
N ARG A 164 8.83 12.25 -6.42
CA ARG A 164 9.79 12.37 -7.53
C ARG A 164 10.97 11.41 -7.43
N SER A 165 11.14 10.72 -6.31
CA SER A 165 12.26 9.81 -6.10
C SER A 165 11.80 8.47 -5.55
N ALA A 166 12.49 7.40 -5.92
CA ALA A 166 12.21 6.09 -5.38
C ALA A 166 12.39 5.98 -3.88
N ARG A 167 13.37 6.68 -3.31
CA ARG A 167 13.58 6.66 -1.86
C ARG A 167 12.36 7.23 -1.12
N SER A 168 11.83 8.34 -1.59
CA SER A 168 10.61 8.93 -1.01
C SER A 168 9.41 8.00 -1.19
N LEU A 169 9.24 7.39 -2.37
CA LEU A 169 8.17 6.42 -2.61
C LEU A 169 8.29 5.21 -1.68
N ALA A 170 9.50 4.66 -1.52
CA ALA A 170 9.78 3.53 -0.65
C ALA A 170 9.44 3.83 0.82
N VAL A 171 9.76 5.03 1.31
CA VAL A 171 9.39 5.48 2.67
C VAL A 171 7.88 5.57 2.84
N GLU A 172 7.18 6.20 1.90
CA GLU A 172 5.74 6.40 1.97
C GLU A 172 4.95 5.11 1.82
N LEU A 173 5.39 4.19 0.95
CA LEU A 173 4.83 2.84 0.87
C LEU A 173 5.10 2.06 2.15
N ALA A 174 6.33 2.08 2.68
CA ALA A 174 6.70 1.34 3.88
C ALA A 174 5.83 1.71 5.10
N LYS A 175 5.51 2.99 5.27
CA LYS A 175 4.57 3.46 6.32
C LYS A 175 3.20 2.81 6.16
N ARG A 176 2.63 2.87 4.96
CA ARG A 176 1.30 2.32 4.65
C ARG A 176 1.26 0.80 4.71
N THR A 177 2.33 0.12 4.30
CA THR A 177 2.42 -1.34 4.41
C THR A 177 2.50 -1.78 5.86
N ARG A 178 3.24 -1.08 6.71
CA ARG A 178 3.26 -1.38 8.17
C ARG A 178 1.89 -1.18 8.77
N PHE A 179 1.21 -0.10 8.41
CA PHE A 179 -0.15 0.14 8.84
C PHE A 179 -1.11 -0.96 8.36
N LEU A 180 -1.03 -1.37 7.09
CA LEU A 180 -1.80 -2.50 6.56
C LEU A 180 -1.50 -3.80 7.34
N ARG A 181 -0.25 -4.08 7.66
CA ARG A 181 0.14 -5.28 8.43
C ARG A 181 -0.43 -5.24 9.85
N ASP A 182 -0.10 -4.18 10.59
CA ASP A 182 -0.26 -4.11 12.05
C ASP A 182 -1.68 -3.70 12.45
N GLU A 183 -2.31 -2.81 11.69
CA GLU A 183 -3.59 -2.20 12.07
C GLU A 183 -4.78 -2.76 11.32
N VAL A 184 -4.55 -3.44 10.20
CA VAL A 184 -5.63 -3.95 9.37
C VAL A 184 -5.60 -5.47 9.35
N ILE A 185 -4.52 -6.09 8.86
CA ILE A 185 -4.51 -7.54 8.73
C ILE A 185 -4.41 -8.23 10.10
N ALA A 186 -3.51 -7.80 10.98
CA ALA A 186 -3.40 -8.40 12.31
C ALA A 186 -4.72 -8.26 13.11
N VAL A 187 -5.34 -7.07 13.09
CA VAL A 187 -6.62 -6.82 13.77
C VAL A 187 -7.75 -7.67 13.18
N GLU A 188 -7.88 -7.73 11.85
CA GLU A 188 -8.93 -8.56 11.21
C GLU A 188 -8.69 -10.07 11.42
N MET A 189 -7.47 -10.50 11.78
CA MET A 189 -7.19 -11.89 12.16
C MET A 189 -7.57 -12.21 13.61
N GLU A 190 -7.49 -11.23 14.52
CA GLU A 190 -7.82 -11.40 15.94
C GLU A 190 -9.33 -11.27 16.24
N GLU A 191 -10.05 -10.43 15.50
CA GLU A 191 -11.49 -10.23 15.68
C GLU A 191 -12.31 -11.44 15.21
N GLU A 192 -13.45 -11.78 15.84
CA GLU A 192 -14.34 -12.86 15.35
C GLU A 192 -15.60 -12.32 14.64
N GLY A 193 -15.97 -12.92 13.50
CA GLY A 193 -17.35 -12.92 12.99
C GLY A 193 -17.64 -12.18 11.68
N THR A 194 -16.67 -11.55 11.01
CA THR A 194 -16.94 -10.85 9.73
C THR A 194 -16.74 -11.75 8.49
N LYS A 195 -17.49 -11.48 7.41
CA LYS A 195 -17.34 -12.22 6.14
C LYS A 195 -15.97 -12.00 5.50
N GLY A 196 -15.44 -10.77 5.58
CA GLY A 196 -14.13 -10.40 5.06
C GLY A 196 -12.98 -11.05 5.84
N GLN A 197 -13.10 -11.17 7.17
CA GLN A 197 -12.17 -11.96 7.98
C GLN A 197 -12.10 -13.41 7.49
N LYS A 198 -13.25 -14.08 7.25
CA LYS A 198 -13.25 -15.49 6.81
C LYS A 198 -12.43 -15.71 5.54
N GLN A 199 -12.40 -14.72 4.64
CA GLN A 199 -11.59 -14.77 3.44
C GLN A 199 -10.10 -14.57 3.73
N ILE A 200 -9.73 -13.63 4.61
CA ILE A 200 -8.34 -13.43 5.06
C ILE A 200 -7.82 -14.70 5.76
N ILE A 201 -8.61 -15.30 6.65
CA ILE A 201 -8.30 -16.60 7.28
C ILE A 201 -8.21 -17.71 6.23
N GLY A 202 -9.08 -17.72 5.23
CA GLY A 202 -9.01 -18.67 4.12
C GLY A 202 -7.68 -18.58 3.35
N PHE A 203 -7.18 -17.36 3.11
CA PHE A 203 -5.84 -17.16 2.55
C PHE A 203 -4.77 -17.66 3.50
N TYR A 204 -4.84 -17.36 4.80
CA TYR A 204 -3.88 -17.87 5.79
C TYR A 204 -3.80 -19.40 5.78
N GLU A 205 -4.94 -20.10 5.84
CA GLU A 205 -4.99 -21.56 5.82
C GLU A 205 -4.47 -22.13 4.51
N THR A 206 -4.76 -21.48 3.38
CA THR A 206 -4.23 -21.88 2.06
C THR A 206 -2.71 -21.72 2.01
N PHE A 207 -2.17 -20.59 2.46
CA PHE A 207 -0.73 -20.33 2.48
C PHE A 207 -0.03 -21.30 3.43
N LYS A 208 -0.63 -21.58 4.60
CA LYS A 208 -0.10 -22.53 5.56
C LYS A 208 -0.12 -23.97 5.02
N LYS A 209 -1.19 -24.38 4.35
CA LYS A 209 -1.33 -25.74 3.82
C LYS A 209 -0.44 -26.01 2.61
N TYR A 210 -0.36 -25.07 1.69
CA TYR A 210 0.25 -25.29 0.37
C TYR A 210 1.64 -24.67 0.21
N LEU A 211 2.01 -23.66 1.01
CA LEU A 211 3.29 -22.96 0.88
C LEU A 211 4.20 -23.16 2.10
N ILE A 212 3.76 -22.77 3.29
CA ILE A 212 4.61 -22.69 4.49
C ILE A 212 3.88 -23.30 5.70
N ARG A 213 4.12 -24.59 5.98
CA ARG A 213 3.43 -25.33 7.06
C ARG A 213 3.62 -24.73 8.45
N THR A 214 4.75 -24.06 8.68
CA THR A 214 5.11 -23.39 9.94
C THR A 214 4.69 -21.92 10.00
N LEU A 215 3.86 -21.45 9.05
CA LEU A 215 3.42 -20.06 8.98
C LEU A 215 2.58 -19.69 10.20
N THR A 216 3.05 -18.67 10.92
CA THR A 216 2.31 -18.01 12.01
C THR A 216 1.45 -16.88 11.48
N GLU A 217 0.44 -16.46 12.23
CA GLU A 217 -0.46 -15.36 11.86
C GLU A 217 0.29 -14.05 11.66
N LYS A 218 1.24 -13.73 12.55
CA LYS A 218 2.11 -12.56 12.41
C LYS A 218 2.94 -12.59 11.13
N GLN A 219 3.49 -13.75 10.78
CA GLN A 219 4.23 -13.92 9.53
C GLN A 219 3.32 -13.82 8.31
N PHE A 220 2.09 -14.33 8.40
CA PHE A 220 1.10 -14.20 7.36
C PHE A 220 0.69 -12.74 7.15
N ALA A 221 0.36 -12.00 8.21
CA ALA A 221 -0.01 -10.58 8.11
C ALA A 221 1.06 -9.76 7.40
N ASP A 222 2.33 -9.99 7.76
CA ASP A 222 3.47 -9.35 7.11
C ASP A 222 3.60 -9.75 5.63
N LEU A 223 3.51 -11.05 5.33
CA LEU A 223 3.62 -11.56 3.96
C LEU A 223 2.48 -11.05 3.08
N TYR A 224 1.25 -11.00 3.62
CA TYR A 224 0.06 -10.55 2.92
C TYR A 224 0.13 -9.03 2.64
N ALA A 225 0.55 -8.22 3.63
CA ALA A 225 0.72 -6.78 3.46
C ALA A 225 1.78 -6.43 2.39
N GLN A 226 2.91 -7.12 2.41
CA GLN A 226 3.94 -6.98 1.38
C GLN A 226 3.42 -7.39 0.00
N THR A 227 2.67 -8.50 -0.08
CA THR A 227 2.10 -9.00 -1.34
C THR A 227 1.15 -7.98 -1.98
N ILE A 228 0.26 -7.38 -1.19
CA ILE A 228 -0.65 -6.34 -1.68
C ILE A 228 0.13 -5.11 -2.15
N THR A 229 1.04 -4.60 -1.33
CA THR A 229 1.80 -3.38 -1.65
C THR A 229 2.59 -3.55 -2.94
N TYR A 230 3.30 -4.67 -3.07
CA TYR A 230 4.11 -4.94 -4.26
C TYR A 230 3.30 -5.31 -5.48
N GLY A 231 2.22 -6.06 -5.31
CA GLY A 231 1.30 -6.33 -6.41
C GLY A 231 0.69 -5.02 -6.96
N LEU A 232 0.37 -4.05 -6.09
CA LEU A 232 -0.09 -2.74 -6.53
C LEU A 232 1.00 -1.97 -7.26
N PHE A 233 2.23 -1.96 -6.73
CA PHE A 233 3.37 -1.35 -7.41
C PHE A 233 3.58 -1.95 -8.80
N ALA A 234 3.56 -3.28 -8.89
CA ALA A 234 3.68 -4.03 -10.13
C ALA A 234 2.56 -3.77 -11.14
N ALA A 235 1.32 -3.72 -10.66
CA ALA A 235 0.17 -3.34 -11.47
C ALA A 235 0.35 -1.90 -12.00
N ARG A 236 0.85 -0.99 -11.16
CA ARG A 236 1.12 0.40 -11.53
C ARG A 236 2.20 0.55 -12.59
N THR A 237 3.25 -0.28 -12.59
CA THR A 237 4.31 -0.22 -13.62
C THR A 237 3.79 -0.57 -15.01
N ARG A 238 2.75 -1.41 -15.07
CA ARG A 238 2.08 -1.86 -16.31
C ARG A 238 0.94 -0.93 -16.74
N ALA A 239 0.39 -0.16 -15.82
CA ALA A 239 -0.70 0.77 -16.10
C ALA A 239 -0.26 2.00 -16.91
N ASN A 240 -1.08 2.36 -17.89
CA ASN A 240 -0.97 3.61 -18.65
C ASN A 240 -2.14 4.53 -18.27
N GLY A 241 -1.87 5.60 -17.51
CA GLY A 241 -2.90 6.57 -17.11
C GLY A 241 -3.46 6.33 -15.70
N GLU A 242 -4.78 6.24 -15.58
CA GLU A 242 -5.46 6.08 -14.31
C GLU A 242 -5.06 4.79 -13.57
N PHE A 243 -4.99 4.87 -12.25
CA PHE A 243 -4.66 3.74 -11.41
C PHE A 243 -5.42 3.84 -10.09
N ASN A 244 -6.07 2.76 -9.68
CA ASN A 244 -6.79 2.65 -8.41
C ASN A 244 -6.91 1.17 -8.01
N ARG A 245 -7.46 0.92 -6.81
CA ARG A 245 -7.65 -0.43 -6.26
C ARG A 245 -8.37 -1.38 -7.23
N ARG A 246 -9.44 -0.94 -7.90
CA ARG A 246 -10.26 -1.80 -8.78
C ARG A 246 -9.49 -2.19 -10.04
N LEU A 247 -8.83 -1.21 -10.67
CA LEU A 247 -8.03 -1.42 -11.88
C LEU A 247 -6.79 -2.28 -11.63
N ALA A 248 -6.30 -2.35 -10.39
CA ALA A 248 -5.09 -3.10 -10.09
C ALA A 248 -5.17 -4.57 -10.55
N PHE A 249 -6.32 -5.23 -10.39
CA PHE A 249 -6.53 -6.61 -10.82
C PHE A 249 -6.27 -6.82 -12.32
N ASP A 250 -6.70 -5.88 -13.17
CA ASP A 250 -6.57 -5.99 -14.63
C ASP A 250 -5.11 -5.94 -15.09
N TYR A 251 -4.25 -5.30 -14.30
CA TYR A 251 -2.82 -5.18 -14.59
C TYR A 251 -1.96 -6.29 -13.96
N ILE A 252 -2.55 -7.18 -13.14
CA ILE A 252 -1.85 -8.37 -12.63
C ILE A 252 -1.87 -9.47 -13.71
N PRO A 253 -0.71 -10.07 -14.07
CA PRO A 253 -0.66 -11.15 -15.03
C PRO A 253 -1.55 -12.34 -14.63
N ASN A 254 -2.25 -12.91 -15.62
CA ASN A 254 -3.12 -14.07 -15.43
C ASN A 254 -2.37 -15.34 -14.99
N THR A 255 -1.05 -15.36 -15.15
CA THR A 255 -0.17 -16.51 -14.89
C THR A 255 0.22 -16.66 -13.43
N ILE A 256 -0.03 -15.67 -12.56
CA ILE A 256 0.33 -15.70 -11.14
C ILE A 256 -0.90 -16.04 -10.30
N GLY A 257 -1.28 -17.32 -10.23
CA GLY A 257 -2.58 -17.77 -9.70
C GLY A 257 -2.96 -17.22 -8.32
N ILE A 258 -2.11 -17.45 -7.32
CA ILE A 258 -2.42 -17.04 -5.94
C ILE A 258 -2.40 -15.52 -5.74
N LEU A 259 -1.50 -14.80 -6.44
CA LEU A 259 -1.49 -13.33 -6.45
C LEU A 259 -2.77 -12.81 -7.09
N ARG A 260 -3.22 -13.43 -8.17
CA ARG A 260 -4.46 -13.08 -8.86
C ARG A 260 -5.69 -13.29 -7.97
N ASP A 261 -5.72 -14.32 -7.14
CA ASP A 261 -6.82 -14.55 -6.20
C ASP A 261 -6.83 -13.50 -5.08
N VAL A 262 -5.66 -13.14 -4.54
CA VAL A 262 -5.54 -12.02 -3.59
C VAL A 262 -6.03 -10.73 -4.22
N PHE A 263 -5.61 -10.43 -5.46
CA PHE A 263 -6.02 -9.22 -6.16
C PHE A 263 -7.50 -9.22 -6.55
N ARG A 264 -8.07 -10.37 -6.88
CA ARG A 264 -9.51 -10.52 -7.11
C ARG A 264 -10.29 -10.13 -5.86
N PHE A 265 -9.89 -10.67 -4.71
CA PHE A 265 -10.53 -10.38 -3.43
C PHE A 265 -10.46 -8.89 -3.09
N ILE A 266 -9.28 -8.26 -3.15
CA ILE A 266 -9.14 -6.86 -2.75
C ILE A 266 -9.74 -5.88 -3.77
N SER A 267 -9.84 -6.24 -5.05
CA SER A 267 -10.27 -5.33 -6.12
C SER A 267 -11.73 -5.50 -6.54
N LEU A 268 -12.22 -6.74 -6.64
CA LEU A 268 -13.50 -7.06 -7.29
C LEU A 268 -14.56 -7.61 -6.32
N GLU A 269 -14.14 -8.12 -5.16
CA GLU A 269 -15.06 -8.65 -4.15
C GLU A 269 -15.35 -7.59 -3.07
N ASP A 270 -15.75 -8.04 -1.88
CA ASP A 270 -16.11 -7.17 -0.76
C ASP A 270 -15.19 -7.40 0.45
N PRO A 271 -13.92 -6.96 0.38
CA PRO A 271 -12.99 -7.07 1.49
C PRO A 271 -13.41 -6.15 2.66
N PRO A 272 -12.90 -6.37 3.89
CA PRO A 272 -13.18 -5.49 5.02
C PRO A 272 -12.97 -4.02 4.68
N LYS A 273 -13.82 -3.14 5.21
CA LYS A 273 -13.73 -1.70 4.90
C LYS A 273 -12.38 -1.11 5.32
N SER A 274 -11.83 -1.60 6.43
CA SER A 274 -10.47 -1.32 6.91
C SER A 274 -9.42 -1.54 5.80
N LEU A 275 -9.45 -2.74 5.19
CA LEU A 275 -8.60 -3.15 4.08
C LEU A 275 -8.81 -2.31 2.81
N GLN A 276 -10.06 -2.04 2.43
CA GLN A 276 -10.35 -1.22 1.24
C GLN A 276 -9.65 0.14 1.29
N ILE A 277 -9.73 0.81 2.45
CA ILE A 277 -9.23 2.18 2.63
C ILE A 277 -7.71 2.24 2.50
N ILE A 278 -6.98 1.35 3.17
CA ILE A 278 -5.52 1.39 3.13
C ILE A 278 -4.98 0.95 1.75
N VAL A 279 -5.65 0.00 1.09
CA VAL A 279 -5.31 -0.42 -0.29
C VAL A 279 -5.56 0.73 -1.28
N GLU A 280 -6.64 1.48 -1.10
CA GLU A 280 -6.93 2.67 -1.93
C GLU A 280 -5.91 3.79 -1.69
N ASP A 281 -5.48 4.02 -0.45
CA ASP A 281 -4.44 5.01 -0.12
C ASP A 281 -3.07 4.64 -0.70
N ILE A 282 -2.70 3.35 -0.67
CA ILE A 282 -1.51 2.85 -1.38
C ILE A 282 -1.65 3.03 -2.89
N ALA A 283 -2.81 2.74 -3.46
CA ALA A 283 -3.05 2.87 -4.90
C ALA A 283 -3.00 4.35 -5.35
N GLU A 284 -3.53 5.28 -4.57
CA GLU A 284 -3.43 6.71 -4.85
C GLU A 284 -1.99 7.20 -4.82
N LEU A 285 -1.22 6.83 -3.79
CA LEU A 285 0.20 7.17 -3.71
C LEU A 285 0.95 6.72 -4.98
N LEU A 286 0.65 5.50 -5.46
CA LEU A 286 1.20 4.97 -6.70
C LEU A 286 0.68 5.69 -7.96
N HIS A 287 -0.56 6.15 -7.95
CA HIS A 287 -1.17 6.92 -9.05
C HIS A 287 -0.50 8.28 -9.23
N VAL A 288 -0.32 9.05 -8.14
CA VAL A 288 0.30 10.39 -8.18
C VAL A 288 1.82 10.36 -8.39
N THR A 289 2.42 9.17 -8.32
CA THR A 289 3.85 8.95 -8.54
C THR A 289 4.15 8.64 -10.00
N ASP A 290 5.20 9.26 -10.54
CA ASP A 290 5.75 8.90 -11.85
C ASP A 290 6.66 7.68 -11.73
N VAL A 291 6.04 6.51 -11.57
CA VAL A 291 6.76 5.24 -11.39
C VAL A 291 7.67 4.92 -12.58
N LYS A 292 7.27 5.28 -13.81
CA LYS A 292 8.10 5.06 -15.00
C LYS A 292 9.36 5.89 -14.96
N LYS A 293 9.26 7.17 -14.61
CA LYS A 293 10.44 8.04 -14.44
C LYS A 293 11.35 7.52 -13.34
N ILE A 294 10.79 7.09 -12.21
CA ILE A 294 11.56 6.51 -11.10
C ILE A 294 12.34 5.27 -11.56
N LEU A 295 11.71 4.37 -12.30
CA LEU A 295 12.38 3.18 -12.84
C LEU A 295 13.44 3.55 -13.89
N HIS A 296 13.18 4.55 -14.73
CA HIS A 296 14.14 5.04 -15.74
C HIS A 296 15.37 5.70 -15.10
N GLU A 297 15.22 6.46 -14.01
CA GLU A 297 16.34 7.05 -13.25
C GLU A 297 17.27 5.98 -12.65
N TYR A 298 16.73 4.83 -12.24
CA TYR A 298 17.56 3.70 -11.80
C TYR A 298 18.36 3.06 -12.94
N HIS A 299 17.79 2.98 -14.13
CA HIS A 299 18.52 2.51 -15.31
C HIS A 299 19.68 3.44 -15.69
N SER A 300 19.50 4.76 -15.61
CA SER A 300 20.51 5.74 -16.03
C SER A 300 21.64 5.97 -15.03
N THR A 301 21.42 5.70 -13.74
CA THR A 301 22.42 5.91 -12.67
C THR A 301 23.43 4.76 -12.50
N GLY A 302 23.39 3.74 -13.37
CA GLY A 302 24.42 2.69 -13.42
C GLY A 302 24.43 1.72 -12.23
N LYS A 303 23.36 1.68 -11.42
CA LYS A 303 23.26 0.81 -10.23
C LYS A 303 22.78 -0.62 -10.50
N GLY A 304 22.54 -0.98 -11.75
CA GLY A 304 22.17 -2.35 -12.15
C GLY A 304 21.15 -2.34 -13.29
N LYS A 305 20.95 -3.48 -13.94
CA LYS A 305 20.04 -3.59 -15.09
C LYS A 305 18.56 -3.78 -14.70
N ASP A 306 18.25 -3.80 -13.40
CA ASP A 306 16.93 -4.16 -12.89
C ASP A 306 16.38 -3.14 -11.87
N PRO A 307 15.69 -2.07 -12.32
CA PRO A 307 15.21 -1.00 -11.45
C PRO A 307 14.10 -1.45 -10.49
N ILE A 308 13.39 -2.53 -10.82
CA ILE A 308 12.29 -3.06 -10.01
C ILE A 308 12.86 -3.74 -8.77
N ILE A 309 13.94 -4.50 -8.92
CA ILE A 309 14.65 -5.09 -7.79
C ILE A 309 15.24 -4.01 -6.89
N HIS A 310 15.91 -3.00 -7.44
CA HIS A 310 16.51 -1.95 -6.59
C HIS A 310 15.46 -1.16 -5.81
N PHE A 311 14.30 -0.93 -6.43
CA PHE A 311 13.17 -0.37 -5.70
C PHE A 311 12.72 -1.31 -4.57
N TYR A 312 12.61 -2.61 -4.85
CA TYR A 312 12.24 -3.61 -3.84
C TYR A 312 13.19 -3.62 -2.64
N GLU A 313 14.50 -3.56 -2.89
CA GLU A 313 15.52 -3.47 -1.84
C GLU A 313 15.37 -2.21 -1.01
N THR A 314 15.17 -1.07 -1.68
CA THR A 314 15.02 0.23 -1.04
C THR A 314 13.78 0.22 -0.14
N PHE A 315 12.66 -0.30 -0.63
CA PHE A 315 11.45 -0.49 0.17
C PHE A 315 11.69 -1.45 1.33
N LEU A 316 12.26 -2.65 1.10
CA LEU A 316 12.43 -3.64 2.17
C LEU A 316 13.30 -3.10 3.29
N SER A 317 14.39 -2.40 2.94
CA SER A 317 15.27 -1.76 3.92
C SER A 317 14.56 -0.69 4.76
N THR A 318 13.53 -0.05 4.19
CA THR A 318 12.74 0.99 4.86
C THR A 318 11.55 0.41 5.61
N TYR A 319 10.98 -0.69 5.10
CA TYR A 319 9.81 -1.37 5.63
C TYR A 319 10.13 -2.17 6.87
N ASP A 320 11.13 -3.06 6.78
CA ASP A 320 11.54 -3.91 7.90
C ASP A 320 13.01 -4.37 7.74
N PRO A 321 13.97 -3.61 8.31
CA PRO A 321 15.39 -3.91 8.18
C PRO A 321 15.78 -5.23 8.89
N GLU A 322 15.09 -5.61 9.98
CA GLU A 322 15.35 -6.86 10.70
C GLU A 322 14.83 -8.08 9.95
N ILE A 323 13.67 -7.98 9.29
CA ILE A 323 13.15 -9.03 8.41
C ILE A 323 14.10 -9.22 7.22
N ARG A 324 14.70 -8.15 6.69
CA ARG A 324 15.71 -8.26 5.63
C ARG A 324 16.88 -9.17 6.04
N GLU A 325 17.37 -8.98 7.26
CA GLU A 325 18.50 -9.75 7.81
C GLU A 325 18.09 -11.17 8.21
N ARG A 326 16.95 -11.33 8.90
CA ARG A 326 16.45 -12.64 9.37
C ARG A 326 15.95 -13.56 8.26
N ARG A 327 15.29 -13.01 7.23
CA ARG A 327 14.80 -13.82 6.09
C ARG A 327 15.88 -14.08 5.05
N GLY A 328 17.08 -13.52 5.23
CA GLY A 328 18.19 -13.73 4.32
C GLY A 328 17.88 -13.32 2.88
N VAL A 329 17.01 -12.31 2.69
CA VAL A 329 16.67 -11.78 1.35
C VAL A 329 17.84 -10.90 0.90
N TYR A 330 18.96 -11.56 0.59
CA TYR A 330 20.14 -10.96 0.03
C TYR A 330 20.02 -10.99 -1.48
N TYR A 331 20.12 -9.83 -2.10
CA TYR A 331 20.31 -9.77 -3.53
C TYR A 331 21.70 -10.31 -3.86
N THR A 332 21.74 -11.40 -4.61
CA THR A 332 22.99 -11.95 -5.11
C THR A 332 23.61 -10.95 -6.10
N PRO A 333 24.81 -10.41 -5.84
CA PRO A 333 25.41 -9.42 -6.71
C PRO A 333 25.50 -9.90 -8.17
N GLU A 334 25.14 -9.04 -9.13
CA GLU A 334 25.11 -9.40 -10.55
C GLU A 334 26.42 -10.00 -11.05
N ALA A 335 27.56 -9.54 -10.53
CA ALA A 335 28.88 -10.07 -10.89
C ALA A 335 29.03 -11.55 -10.52
N VAL A 336 28.51 -11.96 -9.36
CA VAL A 336 28.55 -13.35 -8.87
C VAL A 336 27.59 -14.21 -9.69
N VAL A 337 26.36 -13.74 -9.89
CA VAL A 337 25.36 -14.44 -10.72
C VAL A 337 25.91 -14.65 -12.12
N GLY A 338 26.42 -13.59 -12.75
CA GLY A 338 26.97 -13.64 -14.09
C GLY A 338 28.18 -14.56 -14.21
N TYR A 339 29.06 -14.60 -13.20
CA TYR A 339 30.17 -15.53 -13.17
C TYR A 339 29.68 -16.98 -13.18
N ILE A 340 28.80 -17.35 -12.25
CA ILE A 340 28.26 -18.71 -12.11
C ILE A 340 27.55 -19.14 -13.40
N VAL A 341 26.65 -18.30 -13.94
CA VAL A 341 25.88 -18.63 -15.15
C VAL A 341 26.79 -18.81 -16.37
N ARG A 342 27.81 -17.95 -16.54
CA ARG A 342 28.79 -18.11 -17.64
C ARG A 342 29.66 -19.35 -17.47
N SER A 343 30.04 -19.69 -16.24
CA SER A 343 30.79 -20.90 -15.94
C SER A 343 29.98 -22.15 -16.28
N ILE A 344 28.71 -22.23 -15.87
CA ILE A 344 27.81 -23.33 -16.23
C ILE A 344 27.67 -23.43 -17.75
N HIS A 345 27.41 -22.31 -18.43
CA HIS A 345 27.30 -22.26 -19.89
C HIS A 345 28.57 -22.79 -20.57
N SER A 346 29.75 -22.40 -20.09
CA SER A 346 31.03 -22.89 -20.61
C SER A 346 31.23 -24.39 -20.36
N ILE A 347 30.90 -24.87 -19.15
CA ILE A 347 31.03 -26.27 -18.77
C ILE A 347 30.16 -27.17 -19.66
N LEU A 348 28.93 -26.76 -19.95
CA LEU A 348 28.03 -27.48 -20.86
C LEU A 348 28.67 -27.64 -22.26
N LYS A 349 29.38 -26.62 -22.74
CA LYS A 349 30.06 -26.66 -24.04
C LYS A 349 31.31 -27.52 -24.02
N THR A 350 32.17 -27.38 -23.01
CA THR A 350 33.50 -28.02 -22.99
C THR A 350 33.50 -29.43 -22.44
N HIS A 351 32.64 -29.75 -21.47
CA HIS A 351 32.64 -31.04 -20.78
C HIS A 351 31.45 -31.94 -21.14
N PHE A 352 30.33 -31.36 -21.57
CA PHE A 352 29.13 -32.12 -21.92
C PHE A 352 28.86 -32.18 -23.44
N GLY A 353 29.71 -31.54 -24.25
CA GLY A 353 29.57 -31.55 -25.72
C GLY A 353 28.37 -30.77 -26.25
N LEU A 354 27.68 -30.02 -25.41
CA LEU A 354 26.50 -29.24 -25.78
C LEU A 354 26.95 -27.89 -26.37
N SER A 355 27.16 -27.84 -27.68
CA SER A 355 27.75 -26.67 -28.36
C SER A 355 26.98 -25.34 -28.15
N ASP A 356 25.69 -25.41 -27.81
CA ASP A 356 24.83 -24.25 -27.53
C ASP A 356 24.80 -23.87 -26.03
N GLY A 357 25.49 -24.64 -25.19
CA GLY A 357 25.50 -24.46 -23.74
C GLY A 357 24.08 -24.43 -23.17
N LEU A 358 23.75 -23.38 -22.41
CA LEU A 358 22.42 -23.14 -21.85
C LEU A 358 21.29 -22.98 -22.89
N ALA A 359 21.62 -22.76 -24.17
CA ALA A 359 20.61 -22.66 -25.23
C ALA A 359 20.24 -24.01 -25.86
N SER A 360 20.96 -25.09 -25.49
CA SER A 360 20.71 -26.42 -26.00
C SER A 360 19.35 -26.96 -25.51
N PRO A 361 18.48 -27.47 -26.39
CA PRO A 361 17.19 -28.09 -26.03
C PRO A 361 17.29 -29.26 -25.04
N GLU A 362 18.47 -29.83 -24.84
CA GLU A 362 18.74 -30.92 -23.90
C GLU A 362 18.88 -30.43 -22.44
N VAL A 363 19.04 -29.12 -22.23
CA VAL A 363 19.31 -28.55 -20.91
C VAL A 363 18.02 -28.23 -20.18
N LYS A 364 17.91 -28.69 -18.94
CA LYS A 364 16.87 -28.26 -18.00
C LYS A 364 17.52 -27.52 -16.85
N LEU A 365 17.02 -26.33 -16.55
CA LEU A 365 17.56 -25.47 -15.50
C LEU A 365 16.60 -25.47 -14.31
N LEU A 366 17.12 -25.63 -13.10
CA LEU A 366 16.35 -25.50 -11.87
C LEU A 366 17.09 -24.60 -10.89
N ASP A 367 16.43 -23.52 -10.45
CA ASP A 367 16.83 -22.75 -9.27
C ASP A 367 15.91 -23.09 -8.08
N PRO A 368 16.37 -23.90 -7.11
CA PRO A 368 15.53 -24.32 -5.99
C PRO A 368 15.22 -23.20 -4.99
N ALA A 369 15.90 -22.06 -5.07
CA ALA A 369 15.71 -20.90 -4.21
C ALA A 369 15.78 -19.61 -5.05
N GLY A 370 14.80 -19.48 -5.93
CA GLY A 370 14.78 -18.50 -7.00
C GLY A 370 14.84 -17.05 -6.54
N GLY A 371 14.35 -16.73 -5.34
CA GLY A 371 14.24 -15.35 -4.86
C GLY A 371 13.45 -14.51 -5.86
N THR A 372 14.08 -13.46 -6.36
CA THR A 372 13.57 -12.59 -7.43
C THR A 372 13.90 -13.09 -8.84
N LEU A 373 14.18 -14.38 -8.99
CA LEU A 373 14.57 -15.08 -10.23
C LEU A 373 15.82 -14.52 -10.91
N THR A 374 16.82 -14.11 -10.13
CA THR A 374 18.02 -13.47 -10.67
C THR A 374 18.90 -14.44 -11.47
N PHE A 375 19.06 -15.69 -11.03
CA PHE A 375 19.79 -16.71 -11.80
C PHE A 375 19.05 -17.14 -13.08
N PRO A 376 17.76 -17.52 -13.05
CA PRO A 376 17.00 -17.82 -14.26
C PRO A 376 17.03 -16.68 -15.28
N ALA A 377 16.84 -15.43 -14.83
CA ALA A 377 16.91 -14.26 -15.69
C ALA A 377 18.26 -14.10 -16.39
N ALA A 378 19.37 -14.28 -15.67
CA ALA A 378 20.71 -14.22 -16.24
C ALA A 378 20.96 -15.38 -17.22
N ALA A 379 20.47 -16.58 -16.91
CA ALA A 379 20.58 -17.75 -17.77
C ALA A 379 19.81 -17.59 -19.07
N ILE A 380 18.56 -17.10 -19.02
CA ILE A 380 17.72 -16.82 -20.19
C ILE A 380 18.42 -15.80 -21.10
N ASN A 381 18.91 -14.69 -20.55
CA ASN A 381 19.62 -13.68 -21.31
C ASN A 381 20.88 -14.21 -22.00
N LEU A 382 21.67 -15.04 -21.32
CA LEU A 382 22.87 -15.65 -21.92
C LEU A 382 22.51 -16.68 -22.99
N ALA A 383 21.51 -17.52 -22.74
CA ALA A 383 21.02 -18.50 -23.70
C ALA A 383 20.45 -17.83 -24.96
N ALA A 384 19.63 -16.78 -24.80
CA ALA A 384 19.09 -16.01 -25.92
C ALA A 384 20.22 -15.38 -26.77
N LYS A 385 21.25 -14.81 -26.14
CA LYS A 385 22.42 -14.25 -26.85
C LYS A 385 23.18 -15.30 -27.65
N GLU A 386 23.40 -16.48 -27.06
CA GLU A 386 24.05 -17.59 -27.78
C GLU A 386 23.19 -18.04 -28.98
N TYR A 387 21.88 -18.18 -28.77
CA TYR A 387 20.93 -18.56 -29.82
C TYR A 387 20.95 -17.55 -30.97
N ILE A 388 20.78 -16.25 -30.69
CA ILE A 388 20.79 -15.17 -31.68
C ILE A 388 22.12 -15.17 -32.45
N LYS A 389 23.25 -15.32 -31.76
CA LYS A 389 24.57 -15.33 -32.38
C LYS A 389 24.73 -16.47 -33.40
N LYS A 390 24.12 -17.63 -33.15
CA LYS A 390 24.30 -18.83 -33.98
C LYS A 390 23.21 -19.01 -35.04
N TYR A 391 21.97 -18.65 -34.71
CA TYR A 391 20.78 -18.95 -35.53
C TYR A 391 20.01 -17.70 -35.99
N GLY A 392 20.41 -16.50 -35.54
CA GLY A 392 19.71 -15.25 -35.81
C GLY A 392 18.45 -15.05 -34.96
N GLU A 393 17.78 -13.91 -35.13
CA GLU A 393 16.62 -13.50 -34.31
C GLU A 393 15.31 -14.18 -34.73
N GLY A 394 15.16 -14.57 -36.00
CA GLY A 394 13.89 -15.06 -36.55
C GLY A 394 13.33 -16.33 -35.88
N GLY A 395 14.18 -17.14 -35.26
CA GLY A 395 13.76 -18.36 -34.52
C GLY A 395 13.58 -18.17 -33.02
N LEU A 396 13.92 -16.99 -32.47
CA LEU A 396 14.05 -16.76 -31.04
C LEU A 396 12.75 -17.03 -30.28
N HIS A 397 11.63 -16.46 -30.73
CA HIS A 397 10.32 -16.65 -30.10
C HIS A 397 9.89 -18.13 -30.08
N HIS A 398 10.13 -18.86 -31.18
CA HIS A 398 9.82 -20.29 -31.24
C HIS A 398 10.67 -21.09 -30.26
N TRP A 399 11.98 -20.80 -30.19
CA TRP A 399 12.90 -21.44 -29.27
C TRP A 399 12.55 -21.15 -27.80
N ILE A 400 12.24 -19.90 -27.44
CA ILE A 400 11.78 -19.54 -26.08
C ILE A 400 10.55 -20.37 -25.71
N LYS A 401 9.56 -20.43 -26.60
CA LYS A 401 8.31 -21.16 -26.36
C LYS A 401 8.50 -22.67 -26.21
N LYS A 402 9.45 -23.25 -26.95
CA LYS A 402 9.69 -24.71 -27.00
C LYS A 402 10.72 -25.22 -26.01
N HIS A 403 11.56 -24.34 -25.48
CA HIS A 403 12.67 -24.71 -24.61
C HIS A 403 12.69 -23.90 -23.32
N ILE A 404 12.87 -22.58 -23.38
CA ILE A 404 13.00 -21.76 -22.16
C ILE A 404 11.78 -21.88 -21.25
N LEU A 405 10.56 -21.69 -21.77
CA LEU A 405 9.35 -21.77 -20.96
C LEU A 405 9.09 -23.17 -20.37
N PRO A 406 9.24 -24.28 -21.12
CA PRO A 406 9.02 -25.62 -20.57
C PRO A 406 10.18 -26.18 -19.75
N ASP A 407 11.43 -25.72 -19.90
CA ASP A 407 12.62 -26.38 -19.32
C ASP A 407 13.35 -25.58 -18.23
N PHE A 408 12.98 -24.32 -17.99
CA PHE A 408 13.59 -23.49 -16.94
C PHE A 408 12.63 -23.31 -15.77
N TYR A 409 13.04 -23.79 -14.60
CA TYR A 409 12.23 -23.86 -13.39
C TYR A 409 12.89 -23.08 -12.26
N ALA A 410 12.05 -22.56 -11.37
CA ALA A 410 12.50 -22.02 -10.09
C ALA A 410 11.43 -22.21 -9.02
N PHE A 411 11.88 -22.37 -7.77
CA PHE A 411 11.00 -22.40 -6.61
C PHE A 411 11.27 -21.22 -5.70
N GLU A 412 10.20 -20.62 -5.16
CA GLU A 412 10.28 -19.55 -4.18
C GLU A 412 9.15 -19.70 -3.17
N LEU A 413 9.49 -19.58 -1.88
CA LEU A 413 8.55 -19.75 -0.78
C LEU A 413 7.84 -18.43 -0.44
N MET A 414 8.53 -17.30 -0.62
CA MET A 414 8.03 -15.98 -0.28
C MET A 414 7.27 -15.35 -1.45
N MET A 415 6.05 -14.91 -1.18
CA MET A 415 5.16 -14.35 -2.22
C MET A 415 5.69 -13.08 -2.87
N ALA A 416 6.34 -12.20 -2.11
CA ALA A 416 6.86 -10.95 -2.64
C ALA A 416 8.03 -11.19 -3.64
N PRO A 417 9.12 -11.91 -3.29
CA PRO A 417 10.13 -12.34 -4.25
C PRO A 417 9.56 -13.12 -5.44
N TYR A 418 8.60 -14.01 -5.21
CA TYR A 418 7.92 -14.76 -6.27
C TYR A 418 7.22 -13.84 -7.29
N ALA A 419 6.42 -12.88 -6.83
CA ALA A 419 5.76 -11.90 -7.69
C ALA A 419 6.78 -11.05 -8.48
N ILE A 420 7.86 -10.61 -7.83
CA ILE A 420 8.93 -9.83 -8.47
C ILE A 420 9.65 -10.63 -9.53
N GLY A 421 9.98 -11.88 -9.22
CA GLY A 421 10.55 -12.82 -10.17
C GLY A 421 9.69 -12.94 -11.41
N HIS A 422 8.40 -13.17 -11.26
CA HIS A 422 7.48 -13.26 -12.40
C HIS A 422 7.40 -11.97 -13.22
N LEU A 423 7.41 -10.80 -12.57
CA LEU A 423 7.42 -9.51 -13.27
C LEU A 423 8.71 -9.32 -14.06
N LYS A 424 9.85 -9.60 -13.43
CA LYS A 424 11.18 -9.53 -14.05
C LYS A 424 11.28 -10.42 -15.27
N ILE A 425 10.87 -11.69 -15.15
CA ILE A 425 10.87 -12.61 -16.28
C ILE A 425 9.91 -12.13 -17.36
N GLY A 426 8.74 -11.58 -17.00
CA GLY A 426 7.84 -10.93 -17.95
C GLY A 426 8.52 -9.84 -18.77
N PHE A 427 9.21 -8.89 -18.12
CA PHE A 427 9.94 -7.82 -18.81
C PHE A 427 11.05 -8.35 -19.72
N ILE A 428 11.82 -9.34 -19.26
CA ILE A 428 12.89 -9.96 -20.08
C ILE A 428 12.30 -10.61 -21.32
N LEU A 429 11.17 -11.31 -21.19
CA LEU A 429 10.53 -11.95 -22.33
C LEU A 429 9.91 -10.92 -23.28
N ASP A 430 9.39 -9.81 -22.77
CA ASP A 430 8.90 -8.69 -23.60
C ASP A 430 10.03 -8.00 -24.36
N GLU A 431 11.23 -7.87 -23.78
CA GLU A 431 12.43 -7.34 -24.45
C GLU A 431 13.03 -8.28 -25.50
N LEU A 432 12.78 -9.59 -25.37
CA LEU A 432 13.24 -10.63 -26.29
C LEU A 432 12.20 -10.98 -27.37
N ASN A 433 11.03 -10.37 -27.33
CA ASN A 433 9.98 -10.42 -28.35
C ASN A 433 10.12 -9.25 -29.31
#